data_AF-A0A3D2QKZ1-F1
#
_entry.id   AF-A0A3D2QKZ1-F1
#
_cell.length_a   1.000
_cell.length_b   1.000
_cell.length_c   1.000
_cell.angle_alpha   90.00
_cell.angle_beta   90.00
_cell.angle_gamma   90.00
#
_symmetry.space_group_name_H-M   'P 1'
#
loop_
_entity.id
_entity.type
_entity.pdbx_description
1 polymer ?
#
loop_
_entity_poly.entity_id
_entity_poly.type
_entity_poly.pdbx_seq_one_letter_code
_entity_poly.pdbx_strand_id
1 'polypeptide(L)'
;MEEKSERIRYVSLAIILVLTALAGILSDGPATSFGDFLTIQSSGARLIQDFTAIGIGGAMVNAALVGLLGLGVVYFSSVTLAGPTIAGIFTILGFGFFGKTPLNCIPIMAGVWASARFAGKTMGSYSLIALFGTALGPLVTYIMFEIGLPLPFSIPLGILGGFVAGAILPAVAGSMLQLHQGYNLYNIGFTCGFLGLFASSALRAADSMEDTSIVWNTTSHGTLVFLIPAISAALCFLGAISPPVGAKRLYLDIRKLQTLSGRLPTDYFDAVDSGAPWFNMGLLGFCSALFIAVVGAPFNGPVLGGILTVIGFGAFGKSLRNCWPVVLG
;
A
#
# COMPACT_ATOMS: atom_id res chain seq x y z
N MET A 1 -5.70 -20.44 -19.73
CA MET A 1 -4.34 -19.94 -19.36
C MET A 1 -4.42 -18.75 -18.43
N GLU A 2 -5.31 -17.79 -18.67
CA GLU A 2 -5.59 -16.64 -17.78
C GLU A 2 -5.88 -17.05 -16.33
N GLU A 3 -6.83 -17.95 -16.10
CA GLU A 3 -7.23 -18.38 -14.74
C GLU A 3 -6.06 -19.02 -13.95
N LYS A 4 -5.19 -19.76 -14.65
CA LYS A 4 -3.98 -20.36 -14.04
C LYS A 4 -2.93 -19.29 -13.71
N SER A 5 -2.74 -18.31 -14.58
CA SER A 5 -1.84 -17.18 -14.36
C SER A 5 -2.30 -16.33 -13.18
N GLU A 6 -3.59 -16.03 -13.12
CA GLU A 6 -4.19 -15.28 -12.02
C GLU A 6 -4.06 -16.00 -10.68
N ARG A 7 -4.35 -17.31 -10.64
CA ARG A 7 -4.16 -18.13 -9.42
C ARG A 7 -2.71 -18.06 -8.91
N ILE A 8 -1.72 -18.10 -9.81
CA ILE A 8 -0.32 -17.98 -9.43
C ILE A 8 -0.04 -16.60 -8.82
N ARG A 9 -0.60 -15.52 -9.36
CA ARG A 9 -0.45 -14.17 -8.80
C ARG A 9 -1.02 -14.10 -7.38
N TYR A 10 -2.22 -14.63 -7.14
CA TYR A 10 -2.84 -14.66 -5.82
C TYR A 10 -1.99 -15.43 -4.80
N VAL A 11 -1.57 -16.65 -5.16
CA VAL A 11 -0.74 -17.50 -4.30
C VAL A 11 0.60 -16.82 -4.00
N SER A 12 1.23 -16.21 -5.01
CA SER A 12 2.51 -15.53 -4.84
C SER A 12 2.43 -14.36 -3.86
N LEU A 13 1.40 -13.49 -4.01
CA LEU A 13 1.19 -12.39 -3.07
C LEU A 13 0.86 -12.87 -1.67
N ALA A 14 -0.01 -13.88 -1.54
CA ALA A 14 -0.35 -14.47 -0.25
C ALA A 14 0.90 -15.01 0.46
N ILE A 15 1.79 -15.70 -0.27
CA ILE A 15 3.06 -16.20 0.27
C ILE A 15 3.94 -15.04 0.73
N ILE A 16 4.13 -13.99 -0.08
CA ILE A 16 4.95 -12.82 0.30
C ILE A 16 4.40 -12.17 1.58
N LEU A 17 3.09 -11.99 1.69
CA LEU A 17 2.44 -11.39 2.86
C LEU A 17 2.59 -12.28 4.10
N VAL A 18 2.36 -13.59 3.97
CA VAL A 18 2.52 -14.54 5.08
C VAL A 18 3.98 -14.62 5.52
N LEU A 19 4.93 -14.67 4.60
CA LEU A 19 6.36 -14.65 4.92
C LEU A 19 6.78 -13.36 5.62
N THR A 20 6.18 -12.22 5.25
CA THR A 20 6.41 -10.94 5.95
C THR A 20 5.93 -11.01 7.39
N ALA A 21 4.71 -11.52 7.64
CA ALA A 21 4.22 -11.72 9.01
C ALA A 21 5.11 -12.68 9.81
N LEU A 22 5.49 -13.82 9.20
CA LEU A 22 6.33 -14.83 9.85
C LEU A 22 7.73 -14.28 10.18
N ALA A 23 8.35 -13.51 9.29
CA ALA A 23 9.64 -12.88 9.55
C ALA A 23 9.58 -11.93 10.75
N GLY A 24 8.47 -11.19 10.91
CA GLY A 24 8.24 -10.36 12.09
C GLY A 24 8.08 -11.18 13.37
N ILE A 25 7.25 -12.22 13.34
CA ILE A 25 7.01 -13.13 14.48
C ILE A 25 8.31 -13.81 14.93
N LEU A 26 9.16 -14.22 13.98
CA LEU A 26 10.45 -14.84 14.27
C LEU A 26 11.49 -13.85 14.80
N SER A 27 11.38 -12.57 14.44
CA SER A 27 12.28 -11.49 14.90
C SER A 27 12.12 -11.20 16.38
N ASP A 28 10.89 -10.91 16.82
CA ASP A 28 10.64 -10.37 18.17
C ASP A 28 9.98 -11.40 19.11
N GLY A 29 9.62 -12.56 18.56
CA GLY A 29 8.88 -13.62 19.25
C GLY A 29 7.35 -13.46 19.08
N PRO A 30 6.58 -14.57 19.19
CA PRO A 30 5.13 -14.53 18.97
C PRO A 30 4.36 -13.66 19.97
N ALA A 31 4.69 -13.74 21.26
CA ALA A 31 3.98 -13.00 22.31
C ALA A 31 4.21 -11.49 22.19
N THR A 32 5.46 -11.08 21.99
CA THR A 32 5.85 -9.66 21.80
C THR A 32 5.20 -9.09 20.54
N SER A 33 5.37 -9.78 19.40
CA SER A 33 4.78 -9.35 18.12
C SER A 33 3.26 -9.17 18.20
N PHE A 34 2.57 -10.04 18.93
CA PHE A 34 1.13 -9.93 19.12
C PHE A 34 0.74 -8.76 20.04
N GLY A 35 1.48 -8.56 21.14
CA GLY A 35 1.29 -7.41 22.04
C GLY A 35 1.49 -6.07 21.33
N ASP A 36 2.56 -5.96 20.54
CA ASP A 36 2.86 -4.77 19.74
C ASP A 36 1.79 -4.55 18.66
N PHE A 37 1.33 -5.62 18.00
CA PHE A 37 0.24 -5.55 17.03
C PHE A 37 -1.05 -4.99 17.64
N LEU A 38 -1.43 -5.44 18.83
CA LEU A 38 -2.61 -4.91 19.53
C LEU A 38 -2.42 -3.44 19.89
N THR A 39 -1.24 -3.06 20.39
CA THR A 39 -0.89 -1.67 20.67
C THR A 39 -1.02 -0.79 19.43
N ILE A 40 -0.55 -1.29 18.27
CA ILE A 40 -0.69 -0.61 16.98
C ILE A 40 -2.17 -0.38 16.63
N GLN A 41 -3.05 -1.38 16.83
CA GLN A 41 -4.49 -1.23 16.55
C GLN A 41 -5.14 -0.14 17.39
N SER A 42 -4.69 0.05 18.63
CA SER A 42 -5.22 1.04 19.57
C SER A 42 -4.38 2.32 19.63
N SER A 43 -3.60 2.62 18.60
CA SER A 43 -2.75 3.82 18.53
C SER A 43 -3.22 4.79 17.45
N GLY A 44 -3.02 6.08 17.71
CA GLY A 44 -3.15 7.12 16.70
C GLY A 44 -2.13 6.90 15.58
N ALA A 45 -2.54 7.08 14.33
CA ALA A 45 -1.74 6.73 13.14
C ALA A 45 -1.48 7.95 12.24
N ARG A 46 -1.37 9.14 12.85
CA ARG A 46 -1.30 10.41 12.12
C ARG A 46 0.06 10.62 11.43
N LEU A 47 -0.01 11.05 10.16
CA LEU A 47 1.09 11.57 9.34
C LEU A 47 2.29 10.60 9.18
N ILE A 48 3.29 10.72 10.06
CA ILE A 48 4.46 9.83 10.11
C ILE A 48 4.47 9.23 11.51
N GLN A 49 3.60 8.24 11.71
CA GLN A 49 3.59 7.38 12.88
C GLN A 49 4.25 6.05 12.49
N ASP A 50 5.54 5.93 12.77
CA ASP A 50 6.31 4.72 12.48
C ASP A 50 6.00 3.60 13.48
N PHE A 51 5.27 2.57 13.04
CA PHE A 51 4.93 1.44 13.91
C PHE A 51 6.13 0.57 14.28
N THR A 52 7.23 0.65 13.54
CA THR A 52 8.46 -0.06 13.92
C THR A 52 9.09 0.51 15.19
N ALA A 53 8.71 1.73 15.61
CA ALA A 53 9.10 2.30 16.89
C ALA A 53 8.34 1.67 18.08
N ILE A 54 7.17 1.05 17.84
CA ILE A 54 6.44 0.28 18.86
C ILE A 54 7.05 -1.12 18.95
N GLY A 55 7.21 -1.78 17.80
CA GLY A 55 7.83 -3.10 17.70
C GLY A 55 7.93 -3.54 16.25
N ILE A 56 9.03 -4.21 15.90
CA ILE A 56 9.32 -4.58 14.51
C ILE A 56 8.42 -5.72 14.07
N GLY A 57 8.30 -6.74 14.91
CA GLY A 57 7.44 -7.89 14.69
C GLY A 57 5.97 -7.49 14.59
N GLY A 58 5.49 -6.65 15.52
CA GLY A 58 4.13 -6.11 15.48
C GLY A 58 3.84 -5.28 14.22
N ALA A 59 4.77 -4.42 13.80
CA ALA A 59 4.65 -3.64 12.58
C ALA A 59 4.58 -4.51 11.32
N MET A 60 5.41 -5.56 11.23
CA MET A 60 5.41 -6.51 10.11
C MET A 60 4.10 -7.33 10.05
N VAL A 61 3.60 -7.76 11.20
CA VAL A 61 2.29 -8.44 11.29
C VAL A 61 1.16 -7.51 10.87
N ASN A 62 1.14 -6.26 11.36
CA ASN A 62 0.15 -5.27 10.95
C ASN A 62 0.20 -5.01 9.44
N ALA A 63 1.40 -4.78 8.89
CA ALA A 63 1.60 -4.55 7.47
C ALA A 63 1.09 -5.71 6.61
N ALA A 64 1.46 -6.93 6.97
CA ALA A 64 1.00 -8.14 6.29
C ALA A 64 -0.52 -8.30 6.34
N LEU A 65 -1.16 -8.02 7.49
CA LEU A 65 -2.62 -8.09 7.65
C LEU A 65 -3.33 -7.03 6.81
N VAL A 66 -2.80 -5.80 6.73
CA VAL A 66 -3.34 -4.76 5.82
C VAL A 66 -3.21 -5.20 4.36
N GLY A 67 -2.08 -5.79 3.96
CA GLY A 67 -1.91 -6.34 2.62
C GLY A 67 -2.87 -7.50 2.33
N LEU A 68 -3.08 -8.40 3.29
CA LEU A 68 -4.04 -9.52 3.19
C LEU A 68 -5.49 -9.02 3.10
N LEU A 69 -5.83 -7.96 3.84
CA LEU A 69 -7.12 -7.28 3.73
C LEU A 69 -7.35 -6.82 2.29
N GLY A 70 -6.37 -6.15 1.67
CA GLY A 70 -6.47 -5.73 0.27
C GLY A 70 -6.56 -6.89 -0.72
N LEU A 71 -5.76 -7.95 -0.53
CA LEU A 71 -5.83 -9.16 -1.36
C LEU A 71 -7.22 -9.81 -1.27
N GLY A 72 -7.79 -9.87 -0.06
CA GLY A 72 -9.16 -10.35 0.18
C GLY A 72 -10.21 -9.47 -0.51
N VAL A 73 -10.08 -8.15 -0.45
CA VAL A 73 -10.96 -7.21 -1.17
C VAL A 73 -10.97 -7.49 -2.67
N VAL A 74 -9.80 -7.66 -3.29
CA VAL A 74 -9.70 -7.94 -4.74
C VAL A 74 -10.35 -9.28 -5.07
N TYR A 75 -10.07 -10.32 -4.27
CA TYR A 75 -10.63 -11.65 -4.44
C TYR A 75 -12.17 -11.66 -4.35
N PHE A 76 -12.74 -11.10 -3.28
CA PHE A 76 -14.19 -11.07 -3.07
C PHE A 76 -14.94 -10.11 -3.98
N SER A 77 -14.25 -9.10 -4.53
CA SER A 77 -14.85 -8.17 -5.50
C SER A 77 -14.87 -8.72 -6.93
N SER A 78 -14.37 -9.95 -7.14
CA SER A 78 -14.24 -10.61 -8.45
C SER A 78 -13.49 -9.75 -9.47
N VAL A 79 -12.44 -9.06 -9.03
CA VAL A 79 -11.58 -8.23 -9.86
C VAL A 79 -10.34 -9.00 -10.26
N THR A 80 -9.89 -8.80 -11.48
CA THR A 80 -8.66 -9.41 -11.96
C THR A 80 -7.45 -8.92 -11.15
N LEU A 81 -6.57 -9.84 -10.78
CA LEU A 81 -5.31 -9.48 -10.14
C LEU A 81 -4.30 -8.98 -11.19
N ALA A 82 -4.49 -7.72 -11.55
CA ALA A 82 -3.83 -6.95 -12.58
C ALA A 82 -2.76 -6.01 -11.98
N GLY A 83 -1.93 -5.37 -12.80
CA GLY A 83 -0.91 -4.43 -12.36
C GLY A 83 -1.40 -3.34 -11.39
N PRO A 84 -2.54 -2.68 -11.64
CA PRO A 84 -3.10 -1.69 -10.72
C PRO A 84 -3.47 -2.24 -9.34
N THR A 85 -4.08 -3.44 -9.28
CA THR A 85 -4.50 -4.05 -8.01
C THR A 85 -3.30 -4.57 -7.22
N ILE A 86 -2.28 -5.11 -7.91
CA ILE A 86 -0.99 -5.47 -7.32
C ILE A 86 -0.31 -4.22 -6.74
N ALA A 87 -0.28 -3.11 -7.48
CA ALA A 87 0.26 -1.84 -6.99
C ALA A 87 -0.49 -1.34 -5.75
N GLY A 88 -1.82 -1.45 -5.74
CA GLY A 88 -2.65 -1.15 -4.57
C GLY A 88 -2.28 -1.99 -3.34
N ILE A 89 -2.15 -3.31 -3.50
CA ILE A 89 -1.82 -4.24 -2.41
C ILE A 89 -0.43 -3.91 -1.81
N PHE A 90 0.59 -3.72 -2.65
CA PHE A 90 1.92 -3.35 -2.17
C PHE A 90 1.96 -1.96 -1.51
N THR A 91 1.13 -1.03 -1.97
CA THR A 91 1.02 0.32 -1.38
C THR A 91 0.41 0.25 0.02
N ILE A 92 -0.70 -0.48 0.20
CA ILE A 92 -1.32 -0.61 1.52
C ILE A 92 -0.49 -1.49 2.47
N LEU A 93 0.23 -2.50 1.95
CA LEU A 93 1.23 -3.26 2.71
C LEU A 93 2.31 -2.31 3.24
N GLY A 94 2.87 -1.47 2.37
CA GLY A 94 3.89 -0.49 2.73
C GLY A 94 3.41 0.51 3.79
N PHE A 95 2.23 1.08 3.58
CA PHE A 95 1.61 1.96 4.56
C PHE A 95 1.06 1.23 5.78
N GLY A 96 1.04 -0.10 5.79
CA GLY A 96 0.77 -0.86 7.00
C GLY A 96 1.95 -0.84 7.98
N PHE A 97 3.14 -0.39 7.57
CA PHE A 97 4.23 -0.10 8.49
C PHE A 97 4.10 1.28 9.17
N PHE A 98 3.26 2.17 8.63
CA PHE A 98 3.02 3.49 9.19
C PHE A 98 1.67 4.07 8.73
N GLY A 99 0.81 4.42 9.68
CA GLY A 99 -0.43 5.13 9.35
C GLY A 99 -1.64 4.29 8.95
N LYS A 100 -1.48 2.99 8.64
CA LYS A 100 -2.62 2.09 8.34
C LYS A 100 -2.69 0.86 9.22
N THR A 101 -3.89 0.55 9.66
CA THR A 101 -4.20 -0.65 10.44
C THR A 101 -5.46 -1.30 9.87
N PRO A 102 -5.69 -2.60 10.08
CA PRO A 102 -6.96 -3.24 9.75
C PRO A 102 -8.15 -2.46 10.32
N LEU A 103 -8.05 -1.98 11.57
CA LEU A 103 -9.09 -1.18 12.23
C LEU A 103 -9.47 0.07 11.43
N ASN A 104 -8.48 0.79 10.89
CA ASN A 104 -8.71 2.08 10.23
C ASN A 104 -9.03 1.95 8.74
N CYS A 105 -8.65 0.84 8.11
CA CYS A 105 -8.91 0.57 6.69
C CYS A 105 -10.34 0.07 6.45
N ILE A 106 -10.87 -0.81 7.32
CA ILE A 106 -12.17 -1.47 7.13
C ILE A 106 -13.33 -0.45 7.00
N PRO A 107 -13.48 0.57 7.87
CA PRO A 107 -14.58 1.53 7.75
C PRO A 107 -14.58 2.27 6.42
N ILE A 108 -13.39 2.64 5.93
CA ILE A 108 -13.23 3.35 4.65
C ILE A 108 -13.63 2.46 3.48
N MET A 109 -13.12 1.22 3.46
CA MET A 109 -13.48 0.25 2.42
C MET A 109 -15.00 -0.02 2.41
N ALA A 110 -15.61 -0.16 3.59
CA ALA A 110 -17.05 -0.33 3.72
C ALA A 110 -17.83 0.87 3.18
N GLY A 111 -17.36 2.09 3.43
CA GLY A 111 -17.92 3.32 2.86
C GLY A 111 -17.88 3.33 1.33
N VAL A 112 -16.72 3.00 0.75
CA VAL A 112 -16.56 2.93 -0.72
C VAL A 112 -17.53 1.91 -1.33
N TRP A 113 -17.68 0.76 -0.70
CA TRP A 113 -18.61 -0.28 -1.13
C TRP A 113 -20.08 0.13 -1.03
N ALA A 114 -20.46 0.85 0.03
CA ALA A 114 -21.79 1.44 0.13
C ALA A 114 -22.05 2.41 -1.03
N SER A 115 -21.07 3.26 -1.36
CA SER A 115 -21.12 4.17 -2.51
C SER A 115 -21.27 3.42 -3.84
N ALA A 116 -20.55 2.31 -4.03
CA ALA A 116 -20.70 1.46 -5.22
C ALA A 116 -22.13 0.94 -5.36
N ARG A 117 -22.71 0.44 -4.26
CA ARG A 117 -24.09 -0.04 -4.23
C ARG A 117 -25.10 1.06 -4.53
N PHE A 118 -24.94 2.24 -3.93
CA PHE A 118 -25.83 3.39 -4.19
C PHE A 118 -25.74 3.89 -5.64
N ALA A 119 -24.56 3.80 -6.25
CA ALA A 119 -24.35 4.16 -7.65
C ALA A 119 -24.77 3.06 -8.65
N GLY A 120 -25.32 1.93 -8.18
CA GLY A 120 -25.66 0.78 -9.03
C GLY A 120 -24.44 0.14 -9.72
N LYS A 121 -23.25 0.28 -9.14
CA LYS A 121 -21.99 -0.28 -9.66
C LYS A 121 -21.62 -1.55 -8.91
N THR A 122 -20.79 -2.39 -9.53
CA THR A 122 -20.22 -3.57 -8.87
C THR A 122 -19.13 -3.16 -7.89
N MET A 123 -18.95 -3.92 -6.80
CA MET A 123 -17.85 -3.71 -5.86
C MET A 123 -16.49 -3.69 -6.55
N GLY A 124 -16.32 -4.54 -7.57
CA GLY A 124 -15.10 -4.62 -8.34
C GLY A 124 -14.73 -3.34 -9.07
N SER A 125 -15.73 -2.60 -9.56
CA SER A 125 -15.50 -1.32 -10.24
C SER A 125 -14.86 -0.27 -9.33
N TYR A 126 -15.07 -0.37 -8.02
CA TYR A 126 -14.57 0.57 -7.01
C TYR A 126 -13.42 -0.03 -6.17
N SER A 127 -12.91 -1.21 -6.52
CA SER A 127 -11.84 -1.90 -5.79
C SER A 127 -10.58 -1.05 -5.62
N LEU A 128 -10.09 -0.41 -6.69
CA LEU A 128 -8.92 0.49 -6.62
C LEU A 128 -9.20 1.71 -5.73
N ILE A 129 -10.44 2.22 -5.77
CA ILE A 129 -10.85 3.32 -4.88
C ILE A 129 -10.83 2.85 -3.43
N ALA A 130 -11.29 1.62 -3.15
CA ALA A 130 -11.27 1.04 -1.81
C ALA A 130 -9.85 0.83 -1.29
N LEU A 131 -8.94 0.28 -2.12
CA LEU A 131 -7.55 0.03 -1.74
C LEU A 131 -6.81 1.34 -1.47
N PHE A 132 -6.77 2.26 -2.44
CA PHE A 132 -6.04 3.53 -2.29
C PHE A 132 -6.76 4.50 -1.35
N GLY A 133 -8.08 4.38 -1.20
CA GLY A 133 -8.90 5.19 -0.30
C GLY A 133 -8.52 5.06 1.16
N THR A 134 -7.96 3.91 1.55
CA THR A 134 -7.39 3.70 2.90
C THR A 134 -6.29 4.69 3.26
N ALA A 135 -5.79 5.51 2.32
CA ALA A 135 -4.96 6.67 2.61
C ALA A 135 -5.60 7.62 3.63
N LEU A 136 -6.94 7.63 3.76
CA LEU A 136 -7.68 8.35 4.79
C LEU A 136 -7.72 7.62 6.15
N GLY A 137 -7.10 6.45 6.28
CA GLY A 137 -7.03 5.65 7.53
C GLY A 137 -6.61 6.46 8.76
N PRO A 138 -5.57 7.33 8.68
CA PRO A 138 -5.18 8.19 9.78
C PRO A 138 -6.31 9.05 10.35
N LEU A 139 -7.27 9.51 9.52
CA LEU A 139 -8.44 10.27 9.98
C LEU A 139 -9.30 9.45 10.95
N VAL A 140 -9.46 8.16 10.69
CA VAL A 140 -10.26 7.26 11.52
C VAL A 140 -9.63 7.11 12.90
N THR A 141 -8.35 6.74 12.96
CA THR A 141 -7.62 6.58 14.23
C THR A 141 -7.48 7.90 14.98
N TYR A 142 -7.36 9.02 14.26
CA TYR A 142 -7.37 10.35 14.87
C TYR A 142 -8.67 10.60 15.63
N ILE A 143 -9.82 10.40 14.97
CA ILE A 143 -11.14 10.54 15.60
C ILE A 143 -11.32 9.55 16.76
N MET A 144 -10.76 8.34 16.67
CA MET A 144 -10.89 7.33 17.73
C MET A 144 -10.06 7.65 18.97
N PHE A 145 -8.82 8.09 18.80
CA PHE A 145 -7.81 8.07 19.87
C PHE A 145 -7.18 9.44 20.19
N GLU A 146 -7.31 10.44 19.32
CA GLU A 146 -6.61 11.72 19.45
C GLU A 146 -7.53 12.93 19.70
N ILE A 147 -8.86 12.83 19.49
CA ILE A 147 -9.78 13.98 19.67
C ILE A 147 -10.16 14.28 21.14
N GLY A 148 -9.67 13.50 22.10
CA GLY A 148 -9.96 13.70 23.53
C GLY A 148 -11.35 13.30 24.01
N LEU A 149 -12.20 12.68 23.17
CA LEU A 149 -13.50 12.13 23.60
C LEU A 149 -13.34 10.78 24.31
N PRO A 150 -14.26 10.40 25.22
CA PRO A 150 -14.26 9.07 25.82
C PRO A 150 -14.42 7.96 24.77
N LEU A 151 -13.67 6.86 24.92
CA LEU A 151 -13.62 5.74 23.98
C LEU A 151 -15.00 5.21 23.52
N PRO A 152 -16.04 5.09 24.38
CA PRO A 152 -17.36 4.65 23.95
C PRO A 152 -18.03 5.54 22.89
N PHE A 153 -17.63 6.81 22.81
CA PHE A 153 -18.15 7.77 21.82
C PHE A 153 -17.18 7.98 20.66
N SER A 154 -15.88 8.07 20.94
CA SER A 154 -14.86 8.32 19.92
C SER A 154 -14.71 7.16 18.94
N ILE A 155 -14.82 5.91 19.41
CA ILE A 155 -14.68 4.72 18.55
C ILE A 155 -15.81 4.65 17.51
N PRO A 156 -17.11 4.68 17.89
CA PRO A 156 -18.20 4.72 16.91
C PRO A 156 -18.10 5.92 15.97
N LEU A 157 -17.71 7.10 16.49
CA LEU A 157 -17.54 8.30 15.68
C LEU A 157 -16.43 8.15 14.64
N GLY A 158 -15.31 7.51 14.99
CA GLY A 158 -14.22 7.22 14.07
C GLY A 158 -14.64 6.24 12.97
N ILE A 159 -15.37 5.17 13.34
CA ILE A 159 -15.94 4.22 12.36
C ILE A 159 -16.87 4.96 11.40
N LEU A 160 -17.78 5.79 11.92
CA LEU A 160 -18.70 6.57 11.12
C LEU A 160 -17.96 7.57 10.22
N GLY A 161 -16.96 8.28 10.76
CA GLY A 161 -16.13 9.22 10.00
C GLY A 161 -15.40 8.54 8.84
N GLY A 162 -14.80 7.38 9.09
CA GLY A 162 -14.17 6.57 8.05
C GLY A 162 -15.15 6.08 6.99
N PHE A 163 -16.33 5.61 7.41
CA PHE A 163 -17.40 5.18 6.52
C PHE A 163 -17.88 6.34 5.62
N VAL A 164 -18.13 7.52 6.19
CA VAL A 164 -18.54 8.71 5.44
C VAL A 164 -17.44 9.14 4.47
N ALA A 165 -16.19 9.21 4.93
CA ALA A 165 -15.04 9.55 4.10
C ALA A 165 -14.88 8.60 2.91
N GLY A 166 -15.05 7.29 3.14
CA GLY A 166 -15.07 6.29 2.08
C GLY A 166 -16.27 6.43 1.13
N ALA A 167 -17.45 6.74 1.64
CA ALA A 167 -18.67 6.85 0.85
C ALA A 167 -18.65 8.03 -0.14
N ILE A 168 -18.07 9.17 0.27
CA ILE A 168 -17.94 10.35 -0.59
C ILE A 168 -16.77 10.24 -1.58
N LEU A 169 -15.77 9.41 -1.27
CA LEU A 169 -14.51 9.34 -2.02
C LEU A 169 -14.69 9.10 -3.54
N PRO A 170 -15.53 8.15 -4.02
CA PRO A 170 -15.71 7.94 -5.45
C PRO A 170 -16.25 9.16 -6.19
N ALA A 171 -17.17 9.92 -5.59
CA ALA A 171 -17.73 11.12 -6.20
C ALA A 171 -16.67 12.22 -6.33
N VAL A 172 -15.88 12.45 -5.27
CA VAL A 172 -14.80 13.44 -5.29
C VAL A 172 -13.70 13.01 -6.27
N ALA A 173 -13.37 11.72 -6.35
CA ALA A 173 -12.37 11.20 -7.27
C ALA A 173 -12.76 11.42 -8.74
N GLY A 174 -14.05 11.34 -9.07
CA GLY A 174 -14.56 11.69 -10.40
C GLY A 174 -14.33 13.18 -10.74
N SER A 175 -14.61 14.08 -9.80
CA SER A 175 -14.37 15.52 -9.98
C SER A 175 -12.88 15.85 -10.08
N MET A 176 -12.04 15.20 -9.27
CA MET A 176 -10.59 15.40 -9.30
C MET A 176 -9.97 14.91 -10.61
N LEU A 177 -10.48 13.82 -11.18
CA LEU A 177 -10.05 13.32 -12.49
C LEU A 177 -10.26 14.36 -13.60
N GLN A 178 -11.39 15.08 -13.55
CA GLN A 178 -11.67 16.19 -14.46
C GLN A 178 -10.75 17.38 -14.18
N LEU A 179 -10.48 17.71 -12.92
CA LEU A 179 -9.61 18.82 -12.55
C LEU A 179 -8.20 18.67 -13.13
N HIS A 180 -7.61 17.48 -13.02
CA HIS A 180 -6.25 17.23 -13.51
C HIS A 180 -6.21 16.63 -14.93
N GLN A 181 -7.35 16.51 -15.61
CA GLN A 181 -7.46 16.05 -17.02
C GLN A 181 -6.74 14.71 -17.31
N GLY A 182 -6.72 13.80 -16.34
CA GLY A 182 -6.02 12.50 -16.49
C GLY A 182 -4.49 12.53 -16.38
N TYR A 183 -3.86 13.69 -16.12
CA TYR A 183 -2.39 13.78 -15.98
C TYR A 183 -1.82 13.24 -14.66
N ASN A 184 -2.67 12.91 -13.68
CA ASN A 184 -2.25 12.33 -12.40
C ASN A 184 -2.60 10.84 -12.32
N LEU A 185 -1.56 10.00 -12.34
CA LEU A 185 -1.68 8.55 -12.15
C LEU A 185 -2.27 8.18 -10.77
N TYR A 186 -2.01 9.02 -9.78
CA TYR A 186 -2.40 8.83 -8.38
C TYR A 186 -3.69 9.57 -8.03
N ASN A 187 -4.68 9.60 -8.94
CA ASN A 187 -5.93 10.35 -8.74
C ASN A 187 -6.59 10.05 -7.38
N ILE A 188 -6.70 8.77 -6.99
CA ILE A 188 -7.33 8.41 -5.71
C ILE A 188 -6.52 8.92 -4.52
N GLY A 189 -5.19 8.75 -4.55
CA GLY A 189 -4.30 9.28 -3.51
C GLY A 189 -4.38 10.81 -3.40
N PHE A 190 -4.43 11.51 -4.54
CA PHE A 190 -4.63 12.96 -4.58
C PHE A 190 -5.99 13.38 -4.01
N THR A 191 -7.05 12.64 -4.35
CA THR A 191 -8.40 12.85 -3.81
C THR A 191 -8.43 12.65 -2.30
N CYS A 192 -7.75 11.62 -1.78
CA CYS A 192 -7.58 11.43 -0.34
C CYS A 192 -6.81 12.58 0.31
N GLY A 193 -5.74 13.07 -0.32
CA GLY A 193 -5.01 14.24 0.16
C GLY A 193 -5.89 15.49 0.22
N PHE A 194 -6.69 15.72 -0.81
CA PHE A 194 -7.68 16.79 -0.84
C PHE A 194 -8.70 16.65 0.29
N LEU A 195 -9.36 15.49 0.43
CA LEU A 195 -10.31 15.25 1.53
C LEU A 195 -9.66 15.38 2.91
N GLY A 196 -8.43 14.89 3.07
CA GLY A 196 -7.65 15.01 4.30
C GLY A 196 -7.35 16.46 4.66
N LEU A 197 -7.08 17.32 3.68
CA LEU A 197 -6.90 18.76 3.90
C LEU A 197 -8.17 19.42 4.45
N PHE A 198 -9.34 19.11 3.88
CA PHE A 198 -10.61 19.66 4.40
C PHE A 198 -10.94 19.13 5.79
N ALA A 199 -10.78 17.81 6.01
CA ALA A 199 -11.03 17.20 7.31
C ALA A 199 -10.11 17.78 8.39
N SER A 200 -8.80 17.88 8.13
CA SER A 200 -7.84 18.48 9.06
C SER A 200 -8.12 19.97 9.31
N SER A 201 -8.48 20.73 8.28
CA SER A 201 -8.84 22.15 8.42
C SER A 201 -10.09 22.34 9.27
N ALA A 202 -11.10 21.48 9.11
CA ALA A 202 -12.31 21.51 9.92
C ALA A 202 -12.02 21.15 11.40
N LEU A 203 -11.21 20.13 11.64
CA LEU A 203 -10.79 19.74 13.00
C LEU A 203 -9.98 20.85 13.68
N ARG A 204 -9.09 21.53 12.95
CA ARG A 204 -8.37 22.72 13.43
C ARG A 204 -9.31 23.87 13.76
N ALA A 205 -10.29 24.15 12.91
CA ALA A 205 -11.27 25.20 13.15
C ALA A 205 -12.16 24.91 14.39
N ALA A 206 -12.35 23.64 14.72
CA ALA A 206 -13.06 23.18 15.92
C ALA A 206 -12.17 23.06 17.17
N ASP A 207 -10.92 23.55 17.12
CA ASP A 207 -9.92 23.46 18.20
C ASP A 207 -9.69 22.02 18.70
N SER A 208 -9.91 21.05 17.81
CA SER A 208 -9.84 19.61 18.09
C SER A 208 -8.65 18.96 17.37
N MET A 209 -7.67 19.77 16.95
CA MET A 209 -6.47 19.30 16.25
C MET A 209 -5.16 19.81 16.86
N GLU A 210 -4.47 18.92 17.56
CA GLU A 210 -3.13 19.17 18.11
C GLU A 210 -2.06 19.28 17.01
N ASP A 211 -0.89 19.83 17.38
CA ASP A 211 0.26 19.91 16.49
C ASP A 211 0.74 18.53 16.04
N THR A 212 1.26 18.45 14.81
CA THR A 212 1.73 17.19 14.22
C THR A 212 2.97 16.67 14.93
N SER A 213 2.90 15.48 15.51
CA SER A 213 4.05 14.72 15.98
C SER A 213 4.62 13.85 14.85
N ILE A 214 5.95 13.77 14.78
CA ILE A 214 6.66 12.85 13.88
C ILE A 214 7.31 11.79 14.75
N VAL A 215 6.88 10.54 14.60
CA VAL A 215 7.50 9.38 15.23
C VAL A 215 8.30 8.65 14.16
N TRP A 216 9.62 8.65 14.31
CA TRP A 216 10.56 8.13 13.31
C TRP A 216 11.56 7.20 13.98
N ASN A 217 11.54 5.91 13.62
CA ASN A 217 12.51 4.97 14.15
C ASN A 217 13.85 5.14 13.44
N THR A 218 14.91 5.41 14.21
CA THR A 218 16.28 5.56 13.72
C THR A 218 17.14 4.32 14.00
N THR A 219 16.61 3.34 14.72
CA THR A 219 17.33 2.13 15.09
C THR A 219 17.41 1.19 13.90
N SER A 220 18.64 0.82 13.50
CA SER A 220 18.84 -0.16 12.44
C SER A 220 18.59 -1.57 12.97
N HIS A 221 17.75 -2.33 12.27
CA HIS A 221 17.47 -3.73 12.59
C HIS A 221 17.63 -4.61 11.37
N GLY A 222 18.32 -5.74 11.53
CA GLY A 222 18.63 -6.65 10.41
C GLY A 222 17.39 -7.09 9.66
N THR A 223 16.31 -7.44 10.36
CA THR A 223 15.03 -7.85 9.77
C THR A 223 14.48 -6.81 8.79
N LEU A 224 14.52 -5.52 9.14
CA LEU A 224 14.00 -4.43 8.30
C LEU A 224 14.91 -4.19 7.08
N VAL A 225 16.24 -4.27 7.27
CA VAL A 225 17.23 -4.12 6.20
C VAL A 225 17.12 -5.24 5.17
N PHE A 226 16.94 -6.50 5.60
CA PHE A 226 16.87 -7.66 4.71
C PHE A 226 15.48 -7.89 4.09
N LEU A 227 14.41 -7.29 4.63
CA LEU A 227 13.05 -7.49 4.14
C LEU A 227 12.90 -7.13 2.65
N ILE A 228 13.35 -5.93 2.26
CA ILE A 228 13.22 -5.48 0.86
C ILE A 228 14.05 -6.33 -0.09
N PRO A 229 15.36 -6.58 0.14
CA PRO A 229 16.13 -7.50 -0.69
C PRO A 229 15.51 -8.90 -0.80
N ALA A 230 14.94 -9.44 0.29
CA ALA A 230 14.28 -10.74 0.27
C ALA A 230 13.01 -10.75 -0.60
N ILE A 231 12.15 -9.72 -0.46
CA ILE A 231 10.96 -9.56 -1.31
C ILE A 231 11.38 -9.38 -2.77
N SER A 232 12.37 -8.53 -3.05
CA SER A 232 12.91 -8.31 -4.39
C SER A 232 13.46 -9.58 -5.03
N ALA A 233 14.21 -10.38 -4.27
CA ALA A 233 14.73 -11.67 -4.72
C ALA A 233 13.59 -12.64 -5.06
N ALA A 234 12.57 -12.73 -4.20
CA ALA A 234 11.40 -13.55 -4.44
C ALA A 234 10.65 -13.13 -5.71
N LEU A 235 10.48 -11.83 -5.95
CA LEU A 235 9.84 -11.30 -7.16
C LEU A 235 10.66 -11.59 -8.43
N CYS A 236 11.98 -11.41 -8.39
CA CYS A 236 12.86 -11.78 -9.51
C CYS A 236 12.82 -13.28 -9.79
N PHE A 237 12.81 -14.12 -8.74
CA PHE A 237 12.67 -15.57 -8.87
C PHE A 237 11.33 -15.94 -9.52
N LEU A 238 10.21 -15.38 -9.04
CA LEU A 238 8.88 -15.58 -9.62
C LEU A 238 8.84 -15.17 -11.09
N GLY A 239 9.44 -14.03 -11.44
CA GLY A 239 9.53 -13.57 -12.82
C GLY A 239 10.34 -14.46 -13.75
N ALA A 240 11.32 -15.20 -13.20
CA ALA A 240 12.12 -16.16 -13.96
C ALA A 240 11.38 -17.48 -14.22
N ILE A 241 10.50 -17.90 -13.30
CA ILE A 241 9.84 -19.22 -13.35
C ILE A 241 8.40 -19.16 -13.88
N SER A 242 7.73 -18.01 -13.85
CA SER A 242 6.29 -17.92 -14.14
C SER A 242 5.88 -16.67 -14.93
N PRO A 243 5.40 -16.83 -16.18
CA PRO A 243 5.41 -18.07 -16.97
C PRO A 243 6.83 -18.48 -17.39
N PRO A 244 7.12 -19.80 -17.51
CA PRO A 244 8.43 -20.28 -17.91
C PRO A 244 8.69 -19.93 -19.37
N VAL A 245 9.59 -18.96 -19.59
CA VAL A 245 10.06 -18.55 -20.92
C VAL A 245 11.58 -18.68 -20.98
N GLY A 246 12.14 -18.83 -22.18
CA GLY A 246 13.59 -18.82 -22.34
C GLY A 246 14.21 -17.50 -21.88
N ALA A 247 15.41 -17.54 -21.28
CA ALA A 247 16.09 -16.37 -20.72
C ALA A 247 16.22 -15.20 -21.71
N LYS A 248 16.43 -15.50 -23.01
CA LYS A 248 16.46 -14.50 -24.08
C LYS A 248 15.14 -13.74 -24.20
N ARG A 249 13.99 -14.42 -24.11
CA ARG A 249 12.67 -13.78 -24.21
C ARG A 249 12.39 -12.93 -22.97
N LEU A 250 12.67 -13.45 -21.77
CA LEU A 250 12.53 -12.70 -20.53
C LEU A 250 13.35 -11.39 -20.58
N TYR A 251 14.60 -11.46 -21.02
CA TYR A 251 15.45 -10.28 -21.18
C TYR A 251 14.88 -9.24 -22.15
N LEU A 252 14.39 -9.69 -23.31
CA LEU A 252 13.78 -8.80 -24.31
C LEU A 252 12.52 -8.13 -23.77
N ASP A 253 11.69 -8.86 -23.04
CA ASP A 253 10.47 -8.32 -22.43
C ASP A 253 10.79 -7.34 -21.29
N ILE A 254 11.78 -7.63 -20.44
CA ILE A 254 12.28 -6.66 -19.43
C ILE A 254 12.73 -5.37 -20.12
N ARG A 255 13.52 -5.47 -21.20
CA ARG A 255 13.94 -4.31 -21.98
C ARG A 255 12.76 -3.55 -22.58
N LYS A 256 11.77 -4.26 -23.12
CA LYS A 256 10.54 -3.67 -23.66
C LYS A 256 9.83 -2.85 -22.58
N LEU A 257 9.66 -3.38 -21.38
CA LEU A 257 9.03 -2.66 -20.26
C LEU A 257 9.75 -1.35 -19.93
N GLN A 258 11.10 -1.31 -19.96
CA GLN A 258 11.87 -0.07 -19.74
C GLN A 258 11.62 1.01 -20.80
N THR A 259 11.10 0.65 -21.98
CA THR A 259 10.83 1.61 -23.07
C THR A 259 9.40 2.15 -23.07
N LEU A 260 8.51 1.54 -22.30
CA LEU A 260 7.12 1.98 -22.20
C LEU A 260 7.08 3.35 -21.50
N SER A 261 6.21 4.24 -22.00
CA SER A 261 6.08 5.61 -21.50
C SER A 261 5.57 5.67 -20.05
N GLY A 262 4.96 4.59 -19.56
CA GLY A 262 4.36 4.52 -18.22
C GLY A 262 3.09 5.36 -18.07
N ARG A 263 2.55 5.92 -19.17
CA ARG A 263 1.30 6.70 -19.16
C ARG A 263 0.08 5.78 -18.99
N LEU A 264 -0.97 6.26 -18.34
CA LEU A 264 -2.17 5.47 -18.07
C LEU A 264 -2.92 5.02 -19.33
N PRO A 265 -3.57 3.85 -19.31
CA PRO A 265 -3.36 2.70 -18.42
C PRO A 265 -2.28 1.77 -19.03
N THR A 266 -1.10 1.65 -18.42
CA THR A 266 -0.09 0.67 -18.85
C THR A 266 0.05 -0.43 -17.81
N ASP A 267 -0.78 -1.47 -17.90
CA ASP A 267 -0.59 -2.69 -17.13
C ASP A 267 0.58 -3.50 -17.73
N TYR A 268 1.63 -3.70 -16.94
CA TYR A 268 2.80 -4.44 -17.43
C TYR A 268 2.51 -5.93 -17.58
N PHE A 269 1.55 -6.48 -16.82
CA PHE A 269 1.14 -7.88 -16.97
C PHE A 269 0.39 -8.17 -18.26
N ASP A 270 -0.21 -7.15 -18.87
CA ASP A 270 -0.89 -7.26 -20.17
C ASP A 270 0.04 -6.85 -21.34
N ALA A 271 1.12 -6.12 -21.05
CA ALA A 271 2.05 -5.61 -22.06
C ALA A 271 3.04 -6.67 -22.60
N VAL A 272 3.24 -7.76 -21.86
CA VAL A 272 4.22 -8.82 -22.17
C VAL A 272 3.70 -10.20 -21.74
N ASP A 273 4.17 -11.24 -22.43
CA ASP A 273 3.74 -12.62 -22.19
C ASP A 273 4.64 -13.38 -21.18
N SER A 274 5.67 -12.73 -20.63
CA SER A 274 6.64 -13.33 -19.69
C SER A 274 6.50 -12.80 -18.27
N GLY A 275 7.24 -13.39 -17.33
CA GLY A 275 7.33 -12.93 -15.94
C GLY A 275 8.13 -11.63 -15.75
N ALA A 276 8.44 -10.90 -16.83
CA ALA A 276 9.16 -9.63 -16.80
C ALA A 276 8.56 -8.56 -15.85
N PRO A 277 7.23 -8.45 -15.65
CA PRO A 277 6.67 -7.50 -14.68
C PRO A 277 7.15 -7.79 -13.26
N TRP A 278 7.10 -9.05 -12.81
CA TRP A 278 7.64 -9.46 -11.51
C TRP A 278 9.13 -9.12 -11.37
N PHE A 279 9.90 -9.37 -12.44
CA PHE A 279 11.33 -9.07 -12.45
C PHE A 279 11.59 -7.55 -12.35
N ASN A 280 10.81 -6.73 -13.06
CA ASN A 280 10.90 -5.27 -12.99
C ASN A 280 10.58 -4.75 -11.58
N MET A 281 9.55 -5.28 -10.92
CA MET A 281 9.23 -4.96 -9.52
C MET A 281 10.41 -5.28 -8.58
N GLY A 282 11.02 -6.46 -8.74
CA GLY A 282 12.16 -6.88 -7.93
C GLY A 282 13.40 -6.00 -8.13
N LEU A 283 13.74 -5.67 -9.38
CA LEU A 283 14.84 -4.77 -9.72
C LEU A 283 14.66 -3.37 -9.12
N LEU A 284 13.45 -2.82 -9.22
CA LEU A 284 13.11 -1.54 -8.59
C LEU A 284 13.36 -1.58 -7.08
N GLY A 285 12.94 -2.65 -6.40
CA GLY A 285 13.17 -2.81 -4.97
C GLY A 285 14.66 -2.91 -4.60
N PHE A 286 15.47 -3.63 -5.38
CA PHE A 286 16.92 -3.68 -5.14
C PHE A 286 17.58 -2.31 -5.31
N CYS A 287 17.26 -1.60 -6.39
CA CYS A 287 17.81 -0.26 -6.62
C CYS A 287 17.38 0.72 -5.52
N SER A 288 16.10 0.70 -5.12
CA SER A 288 15.62 1.55 -4.03
C SER A 288 16.27 1.22 -2.69
N ALA A 289 16.44 -0.05 -2.34
CA ALA A 289 17.14 -0.46 -1.12
C ALA A 289 18.62 -0.03 -1.16
N LEU A 290 19.30 -0.21 -2.30
CA LEU A 290 20.68 0.22 -2.48
C LEU A 290 20.81 1.74 -2.31
N PHE A 291 19.89 2.52 -2.87
CA PHE A 291 19.90 3.98 -2.72
C PHE A 291 19.75 4.41 -1.26
N ILE A 292 18.80 3.86 -0.52
CA ILE A 292 18.63 4.15 0.91
C ILE A 292 19.91 3.79 1.69
N ALA A 293 20.52 2.64 1.40
CA ALA A 293 21.77 2.23 2.03
C ALA A 293 22.94 3.18 1.71
N VAL A 294 23.07 3.64 0.46
CA VAL A 294 24.12 4.59 0.03
C VAL A 294 23.94 5.97 0.67
N VAL A 295 22.70 6.43 0.81
CA VAL A 295 22.37 7.71 1.47
C VAL A 295 22.55 7.62 2.99
N GLY A 296 22.61 6.41 3.56
CA GLY A 296 22.72 6.19 5.00
C GLY A 296 21.42 6.46 5.76
N ALA A 297 20.28 6.40 5.08
CA ALA A 297 18.97 6.57 5.70
C ALA A 297 18.52 5.30 6.46
N PRO A 298 17.77 5.43 7.56
CA PRO A 298 17.32 4.27 8.33
C PRO A 298 16.28 3.45 7.58
N PHE A 299 16.36 2.13 7.69
CA PHE A 299 15.32 1.22 7.21
C PHE A 299 14.23 1.10 8.28
N ASN A 300 13.19 1.90 8.14
CA ASN A 300 12.08 1.99 9.08
C ASN A 300 10.72 1.95 8.36
N GLY A 301 9.62 2.06 9.10
CA GLY A 301 8.29 1.85 8.52
C GLY A 301 7.97 2.76 7.33
N PRO A 302 8.09 4.09 7.47
CA PRO A 302 7.93 5.05 6.37
C PRO A 302 8.81 4.76 5.15
N VAL A 303 10.09 4.46 5.36
CA VAL A 303 11.04 4.18 4.27
C VAL A 303 10.66 2.89 3.54
N LEU A 304 10.38 1.81 4.28
CA LEU A 304 9.93 0.54 3.72
C LEU A 304 8.64 0.71 2.93
N GLY A 305 7.68 1.48 3.44
CA GLY A 305 6.44 1.72 2.72
C GLY A 305 6.61 2.55 1.45
N GLY A 306 7.55 3.49 1.45
CA GLY A 306 7.98 4.18 0.23
C GLY A 306 8.54 3.20 -0.82
N ILE A 307 9.48 2.32 -0.42
CA ILE A 307 10.08 1.34 -1.33
C ILE A 307 9.03 0.33 -1.83
N LEU A 308 8.17 -0.19 -0.95
CA LEU A 308 7.11 -1.13 -1.33
C LEU A 308 6.11 -0.50 -2.31
N THR A 309 5.86 0.81 -2.21
CA THR A 309 5.06 1.53 -3.21
C THR A 309 5.80 1.61 -4.55
N VAL A 310 7.11 1.84 -4.56
CA VAL A 310 7.92 1.79 -5.80
C VAL A 310 7.87 0.40 -6.44
N ILE A 311 8.02 -0.66 -5.64
CA ILE A 311 7.91 -2.06 -6.06
C ILE A 311 6.52 -2.33 -6.64
N GLY A 312 5.45 -1.97 -5.94
CA GLY A 312 4.07 -2.17 -6.37
C GLY A 312 3.77 -1.54 -7.72
N PHE A 313 4.11 -0.26 -7.88
CA PHE A 313 3.94 0.43 -9.16
C PHE A 313 4.91 -0.04 -10.25
N GLY A 314 5.90 -0.89 -9.93
CA GLY A 314 6.67 -1.63 -10.92
C GLY A 314 5.85 -2.62 -11.74
N ALA A 315 4.64 -2.98 -11.28
CA ALA A 315 3.63 -3.69 -12.07
C ALA A 315 2.79 -2.75 -12.95
N PHE A 316 2.80 -1.45 -12.66
CA PHE A 316 1.86 -0.48 -13.20
C PHE A 316 2.56 0.85 -13.54
N GLY A 317 3.37 0.82 -14.61
CA GLY A 317 3.92 2.01 -15.24
C GLY A 317 5.27 2.51 -14.72
N LYS A 318 5.81 2.02 -13.59
CA LYS A 318 7.17 2.36 -13.14
C LYS A 318 8.22 1.40 -13.69
N SER A 319 9.33 1.97 -14.13
CA SER A 319 10.52 1.26 -14.59
C SER A 319 11.77 1.97 -14.08
N LEU A 320 12.93 1.30 -14.10
CA LEU A 320 14.19 1.95 -13.71
C LEU A 320 14.46 3.17 -14.60
N ARG A 321 14.16 3.08 -15.90
CA ARG A 321 14.38 4.16 -16.85
C ARG A 321 13.58 5.42 -16.53
N ASN A 322 12.35 5.31 -16.05
CA ASN A 322 11.52 6.49 -15.77
C ASN A 322 11.59 6.98 -14.31
N CYS A 323 11.99 6.12 -13.37
CA CYS A 323 12.10 6.51 -11.96
C CYS A 323 13.46 7.14 -11.65
N TRP A 324 14.56 6.55 -12.12
CA TRP A 324 15.89 6.96 -11.66
C TRP A 324 16.33 8.38 -12.08
N PRO A 325 15.99 8.88 -13.28
CA PRO A 325 16.28 10.27 -13.61
C PRO A 325 15.64 11.28 -12.65
N VAL A 326 14.46 10.96 -12.11
CA VAL A 326 13.77 11.80 -11.12
C VAL A 326 14.41 11.69 -9.74
N VAL A 327 14.97 10.53 -9.39
CA VAL A 327 15.71 10.35 -8.12
C VAL A 327 17.08 11.04 -8.14
N LEU A 328 17.71 11.12 -9.32
CA LEU A 328 19.02 11.74 -9.50
C LEU A 328 18.98 13.28 -9.64
N GLY A 329 17.85 13.83 -10.07
CA GLY A 329 17.65 15.28 -10.23
C GLY A 329 17.30 15.95 -8.91
#